data_AF-A0A356E7Y8-F1
#
_entry.id   AF-A0A356E7Y8-F1
#
_cell.length_a   1.000
_cell.length_b   1.000
_cell.length_c   1.000
_cell.angle_alpha   90.00
_cell.angle_beta   90.00
_cell.angle_gamma   90.00
#
_symmetry.space_group_name_H-M   'P 1'
#
loop_
_entity.id
_entity.type
_entity.pdbx_description
1 polymer ?
#
loop_
_entity_poly.entity_id
_entity_poly.type
_entity_poly.pdbx_seq_one_letter_code
_entity_poly.pdbx_strand_id
1 'polypeptide(L)' 'MKTVKKAPVVTRPNRINDEIRVKDVRLIDQEGEQAGIVSIQQALEMAEQAGLDLVEISP' A
#
# COMPACT_ATOMS: atom_id res chain seq x y z
N MET A 1 -10.27 -28.52 -25.48
CA MET A 1 -10.17 -27.49 -24.42
C MET A 1 -9.03 -27.86 -23.47
N LYS A 2 -8.00 -27.02 -23.34
CA LYS A 2 -6.93 -27.22 -22.35
C LYS A 2 -7.30 -26.40 -21.10
N THR A 3 -7.65 -27.08 -20.02
CA THR A 3 -7.81 -26.45 -18.70
C THR A 3 -6.44 -26.02 -18.19
N VAL A 4 -6.16 -24.72 -18.22
CA VAL A 4 -5.02 -24.14 -17.50
C VAL A 4 -5.32 -24.22 -16.01
N LYS A 5 -4.62 -25.11 -15.29
CA LYS A 5 -4.61 -25.12 -13.82
C LYS A 5 -3.87 -23.86 -13.37
N LYS A 6 -4.60 -22.83 -12.91
CA LYS A 6 -3.99 -21.66 -12.26
C LYS A 6 -3.44 -22.12 -10.92
N ALA A 7 -2.11 -22.05 -10.75
CA ALA A 7 -1.48 -22.29 -9.45
C ALA A 7 -2.08 -21.33 -8.40
N PRO A 8 -2.14 -21.72 -7.10
CA PRO A 8 -2.63 -20.82 -6.07
C PRO A 8 -1.72 -19.58 -6.06
N VAL A 9 -2.32 -18.41 -6.28
CA VAL A 9 -1.60 -17.14 -6.10
C VAL A 9 -1.28 -17.07 -4.61
N VAL A 10 -0.02 -17.30 -4.26
CA VAL A 10 0.46 -17.03 -2.90
C VAL A 10 0.50 -15.52 -2.76
N THR A 11 -0.63 -14.92 -2.39
CA THR A 11 -0.69 -13.51 -2.00
C THR A 11 0.10 -13.39 -0.70
N ARG A 12 1.36 -12.98 -0.80
CA ARG A 12 2.07 -12.45 0.35
C ARG A 12 1.25 -11.26 0.87
N PRO A 13 1.02 -11.14 2.18
CA PRO A 13 0.32 -9.97 2.69
C PRO A 13 1.11 -8.70 2.31
N ASN A 14 0.40 -7.65 1.94
CA ASN A 14 0.99 -6.33 1.74
C ASN A 14 1.55 -5.82 3.06
N ARG A 15 2.65 -5.06 3.00
CA ARG A 15 3.18 -4.39 4.18
C ARG A 15 2.24 -3.28 4.60
N ILE A 16 2.09 -3.10 5.90
CA ILE A 16 1.26 -2.04 6.48
C ILE A 16 2.07 -1.20 7.47
N ASN A 17 1.78 0.09 7.55
CA ASN A 17 2.30 0.99 8.56
C ASN A 17 3.83 0.86 8.76
N ASP A 18 4.27 0.50 9.98
CA ASP A 18 5.67 0.34 10.38
C ASP A 18 6.44 -0.78 9.65
N GLU A 19 5.74 -1.66 8.94
CA GLU A 19 6.37 -2.66 8.09
C GLU A 19 6.99 -2.04 6.83
N ILE A 20 6.50 -0.86 6.41
CA ILE A 20 6.97 -0.15 5.22
C ILE A 20 8.31 0.53 5.54
N ARG A 21 9.35 0.22 4.77
CA ARG A 21 10.75 0.63 5.06
C ARG A 21 11.35 1.63 4.07
N VAL A 22 10.59 2.05 3.07
CA VAL A 22 11.05 3.02 2.06
C VAL A 22 11.04 4.44 2.63
N LYS A 23 11.82 5.34 2.02
CA LYS A 23 11.89 6.75 2.46
C LYS A 23 10.70 7.56 1.97
N ASP A 24 10.33 7.34 0.71
CA ASP A 24 9.29 8.09 0.00
C ASP A 24 8.33 7.12 -0.69
N VAL A 25 7.06 7.52 -0.78
CA VAL A 25 5.98 6.74 -1.39
C VAL A 25 5.14 7.63 -2.32
N ARG A 26 4.57 7.03 -3.36
CA ARG A 26 3.46 7.65 -4.09
C ARG A 26 2.17 7.33 -3.34
N LEU A 27 1.52 8.35 -2.78
CA LEU A 27 0.34 8.17 -1.95
C LEU A 27 -0.94 8.37 -2.77
N ILE A 28 -1.88 7.44 -2.56
CA ILE A 28 -3.29 7.59 -2.90
C ILE A 28 -4.02 7.74 -1.56
N ASP A 29 -4.82 8.79 -1.41
CA ASP A 29 -5.53 9.03 -0.16
C ASP A 29 -6.84 8.23 -0.07
N GLN A 30 -7.57 8.44 1.04
CA GLN A 30 -8.82 7.76 1.34
C GLN A 30 -9.97 8.08 0.37
N GLU A 31 -9.91 9.21 -0.32
CA GLU A 31 -10.89 9.60 -1.34
C GLU A 31 -10.52 9.03 -2.73
N GLY A 32 -9.35 8.39 -2.83
CA GLY A 32 -8.82 7.84 -4.08
C GLY A 32 -8.01 8.85 -4.90
N GLU A 33 -7.70 10.01 -4.34
CA GLU A 33 -6.97 11.08 -5.02
C GLU A 33 -5.46 10.87 -4.92
N GLN A 34 -4.71 11.34 -5.93
CA GLN A 34 -3.25 11.29 -5.91
C GLN A 34 -2.67 12.45 -5.11
N ALA A 35 -2.24 12.17 -3.88
CA ALA A 35 -1.57 13.14 -3.02
C ALA A 35 -0.10 13.44 -3.45
N GLY A 36 0.43 12.67 -4.40
CA GLY A 36 1.78 12.85 -4.97
C GLY A 36 2.83 11.95 -4.32
N ILE A 37 4.11 12.33 -4.45
CA ILE A 37 5.23 11.66 -3.77
C ILE A 37 5.46 12.37 -2.44
N VAL A 38 5.35 11.64 -1.34
CA VAL A 38 5.50 12.14 0.03
C VAL A 38 6.46 11.23 0.81
N SER A 39 6.98 11.73 1.93
CA SER A 39 7.77 10.89 2.83
C SER A 39 6.90 9.82 3.48
N ILE A 40 7.50 8.70 3.86
CA ILE A 40 6.78 7.64 4.58
C ILE A 40 6.16 8.17 5.89
N GLN A 41 6.85 9.08 6.58
CA GLN A 41 6.37 9.69 7.81
C GLN A 41 5.10 10.52 7.57
N GLN A 42 5.09 11.34 6.52
CA GLN A 42 3.90 12.11 6.15
C GLN A 42 2.72 11.20 5.78
N ALA A 43 2.97 10.11 5.04
CA ALA A 43 1.93 9.14 4.69
C ALA A 43 1.33 8.44 5.93
N LEU A 44 2.18 8.10 6.92
CA LEU A 44 1.73 7.52 8.19
C LEU A 44 0.90 8.52 9.00
N GLU A 45 1.34 9.78 9.09
CA GLU A 45 0.57 10.84 9.77
C GLU A 45 -0.80 11.08 9.11
N MET A 46 -0.86 11.07 7.78
CA MET A 46 -2.13 11.20 7.05
C MET A 46 -3.06 10.00 7.31
N ALA A 47 -2.53 8.79 7.35
CA ALA A 47 -3.30 7.60 7.69
C ALA A 47 -3.81 7.63 9.15
N GLU A 48 -2.97 8.06 10.09
CA GLU A 48 -3.36 8.23 11.50
C GLU A 48 -4.47 9.29 11.66
N GLN A 49 -4.34 10.44 11.01
CA GLN A 49 -5.36 11.50 11.04
C GLN A 49 -6.69 11.05 10.44
N ALA A 50 -6.64 10.16 9.45
CA ALA A 50 -7.80 9.53 8.84
C ALA A 50 -8.40 8.38 9.67
N GLY A 51 -7.67 7.88 10.67
CA GLY A 51 -8.04 6.65 11.38
C GLY A 51 -7.97 5.39 10.50
N LEU A 52 -7.07 5.38 9.51
CA LEU A 52 -6.86 4.31 8.54
C LEU A 52 -5.44 3.74 8.63
N ASP A 53 -5.23 2.58 8.01
CA ASP A 53 -3.91 1.98 7.84
C ASP A 53 -3.29 2.36 6.49
N LEU A 54 -1.99 2.63 6.49
CA LEU A 54 -1.22 2.78 5.27
C LEU A 54 -0.83 1.40 4.72
N VAL A 55 -1.19 1.11 3.47
CA VAL A 55 -0.92 -0.19 2.83
C VAL A 55 0.01 -0.02 1.62
N GLU A 56 1.12 -0.76 1.60
CA GLU A 56 2.02 -0.84 0.45
C GLU A 56 1.40 -1.71 -0.66
N ILE A 57 0.88 -1.09 -1.72
CA ILE A 57 0.31 -1.81 -2.87
C ILE A 57 1.36 -2.24 -3.91
N SER A 58 2.53 -1.60 -3.89
CA SER A 58 3.63 -1.85 -4.82
C SER A 58 4.97 -1.55 -4.13
N PRO A 59 5.77 -2.59 -3.78
CA PRO A 59 7.10 -2.42 -3.20
C PRO A 59 8.15 -1.98 -4.22
#